data_AF-A0A7J7QNJ6-F1
#
_entry.id   AF-A0A7J7QNJ6-F1
#
_cell.length_a   1.000
_cell.length_b   1.000
_cell.length_c   1.000
_cell.angle_alpha   90.00
_cell.angle_beta   90.00
_cell.angle_gamma   90.00
#
_symmetry.space_group_name_H-M   'P 1'
#
loop_
_entity.id
_entity.type
_entity.pdbx_description
1 polymer ?
#
loop_
_entity_poly.entity_id
_entity_poly.type
_entity_poly.pdbx_seq_one_letter_code
_entity_poly.pdbx_strand_id
1 'polypeptide(L)'
;MRSAEPCVTACSRVHCGLMLPQRQLAGSAARRRCAQTQHTTVCAAMRRLQQCRQNDVLEVTFSSSTDSSIDSSSISSSSVEHLQVMQGWDGSSAVVLRKGQLLRLAAAARGNAAALQLAALGGYPPADSLTVSSFPQLASVLPAMHTHAGDVPASVLSVGVVESLEHLQQEVQADAALWRDGTAPGDPVKSQLQQDVFTAGELAAFLQGQRGIVLVQLFNGWDPSKGQPIYNPLALSMLEQALSAPGVAHVASVAPGGVGLTGILYADREPFASWAAHLASFGCQANAVAGSAYYKLLIGQLLGYKLENVLGYVASSGEPASAQLQQQVAQDIRKLSKVKPQLPWSATDTNIRKPKPAAAASKASAGFGGGKGGFGKKAGAKR
;
A
#
# COMPACT_ATOMS: atom_id res chain seq x y z
N MET A 1 72.63 29.76 -17.84
CA MET A 1 72.55 29.82 -19.32
C MET A 1 71.08 29.74 -19.70
N ARG A 2 70.37 30.72 -20.26
CA ARG A 2 70.55 32.10 -20.75
C ARG A 2 69.21 32.79 -20.42
N SER A 3 69.18 33.94 -19.73
CA SER A 3 69.11 35.33 -20.28
C SER A 3 67.82 35.58 -21.08
N ALA A 4 67.04 36.67 -20.96
CA ALA A 4 67.30 38.02 -20.46
C ALA A 4 65.99 38.80 -20.14
N GLU A 5 66.12 39.82 -19.28
CA GLU A 5 65.28 41.02 -19.05
C GLU A 5 65.34 42.04 -20.25
N PRO A 6 64.87 43.34 -20.22
CA PRO A 6 63.95 44.12 -19.35
C PRO A 6 63.01 45.16 -20.08
N CYS A 7 62.27 45.97 -19.28
CA CYS A 7 62.21 47.46 -19.29
C CYS A 7 61.15 48.34 -20.05
N VAL A 8 60.60 49.32 -19.26
CA VAL A 8 60.03 50.69 -19.53
C VAL A 8 58.72 50.81 -20.37
N THR A 9 57.69 51.65 -20.13
CA THR A 9 57.59 53.04 -19.63
C THR A 9 56.14 53.44 -19.24
N ALA A 10 56.04 54.51 -18.44
CA ALA A 10 54.90 55.16 -17.80
C ALA A 10 53.77 55.75 -18.70
N CYS A 11 52.58 55.96 -18.11
CA CYS A 11 51.83 57.23 -18.25
C CYS A 11 50.71 57.42 -17.20
N SER A 12 50.60 58.66 -16.72
CA SER A 12 49.71 59.19 -15.69
C SER A 12 48.22 59.28 -16.09
N ARG A 13 47.29 59.25 -15.12
CA ARG A 13 46.38 60.37 -14.78
C ARG A 13 45.27 59.99 -13.78
N VAL A 14 45.19 60.84 -12.76
CA VAL A 14 44.07 61.24 -11.88
C VAL A 14 42.66 60.94 -12.42
N HIS A 15 41.80 60.31 -11.61
CA HIS A 15 40.41 60.75 -11.40
C HIS A 15 39.82 60.19 -10.10
N CYS A 16 39.47 61.09 -9.17
CA CYS A 16 38.51 60.85 -8.09
C CYS A 16 37.13 60.62 -8.72
N GLY A 17 36.44 59.55 -8.32
CA GLY A 17 35.08 59.26 -8.74
C GLY A 17 34.38 58.32 -7.77
N LEU A 18 33.49 58.92 -6.96
CA LEU A 18 32.44 58.30 -6.14
C LEU A 18 32.08 56.84 -6.50
N MET A 19 32.35 55.92 -5.58
CA MET A 19 31.71 54.60 -5.55
C MET A 19 30.33 54.69 -4.89
N LEU A 20 29.27 54.61 -5.69
CA LEU A 20 27.93 54.20 -5.27
C LEU A 20 27.83 52.66 -5.22
N PRO A 21 26.97 52.08 -4.37
CA PRO A 21 27.00 50.66 -4.06
C PRO A 21 26.33 49.79 -5.13
N GLN A 22 27.13 49.05 -5.88
CA GLN A 22 26.70 48.09 -6.92
C GLN A 22 26.13 46.76 -6.37
N ARG A 23 25.64 46.74 -5.12
CA ARG A 23 25.13 45.52 -4.44
C ARG A 23 23.61 45.30 -4.54
N GLN A 24 22.82 46.28 -5.02
CA GLN A 24 21.36 46.13 -5.08
C GLN A 24 20.80 45.55 -6.40
N LEU A 25 21.54 45.63 -7.52
CA LEU A 25 21.04 45.17 -8.82
C LEU A 25 21.19 43.65 -9.04
N ALA A 26 22.23 43.02 -8.50
CA ALA A 26 22.43 41.58 -8.60
C ALA A 26 21.32 40.77 -7.88
N GLY A 27 20.82 41.29 -6.75
CA GLY A 27 19.70 40.68 -6.01
C GLY A 27 18.38 40.72 -6.78
N SER A 28 18.15 41.73 -7.62
CA SER A 28 16.91 41.88 -8.40
C SER A 28 16.82 40.90 -9.59
N ALA A 29 17.95 40.63 -10.25
CA ALA A 29 17.99 39.68 -11.37
C ALA A 29 17.94 38.21 -10.90
N ALA A 30 18.54 37.89 -9.75
CA ALA A 30 18.45 36.57 -9.14
C ALA A 30 17.01 36.27 -8.64
N ARG A 31 16.36 37.26 -7.99
CA ARG A 31 14.95 37.13 -7.56
C ARG A 31 14.00 36.97 -8.74
N ARG A 32 14.21 37.71 -9.84
CA ARG A 32 13.39 37.57 -11.06
C ARG A 32 13.54 36.20 -11.71
N ARG A 33 14.77 35.67 -11.82
CA ARG A 33 15.01 34.31 -12.34
C ARG A 33 14.39 33.23 -11.45
N CYS A 34 14.51 33.37 -10.13
CA CYS A 34 13.91 32.41 -9.19
C CYS A 34 12.37 32.39 -9.28
N ALA A 35 11.73 33.56 -9.31
CA ALA A 35 10.28 33.68 -9.47
C ALA A 35 9.78 33.12 -10.82
N GLN A 36 10.54 33.32 -11.89
CA GLN A 36 10.18 32.82 -13.23
C GLN A 36 10.29 31.28 -13.31
N THR A 37 11.29 30.68 -12.68
CA THR A 37 11.42 29.21 -12.60
C THR A 37 10.29 28.60 -11.76
N GLN A 38 9.97 29.19 -10.61
CA GLN A 38 8.87 28.73 -9.74
C GLN A 38 7.51 28.78 -10.46
N HIS A 39 7.23 29.86 -11.17
CA HIS A 39 5.99 30.00 -11.94
C HIS A 39 5.87 28.96 -13.06
N THR A 40 6.99 28.61 -13.71
CA THR A 40 7.00 27.62 -14.81
C THR A 40 6.72 26.21 -14.31
N THR A 41 7.34 25.81 -13.19
CA THR A 41 7.14 24.50 -12.57
C THR A 41 5.68 24.29 -12.16
N VAL A 42 5.03 25.32 -11.63
CA VAL A 42 3.67 25.18 -11.11
C VAL A 42 2.63 25.20 -12.22
N CYS A 43 2.81 26.01 -13.28
CA CYS A 43 1.98 25.91 -14.48
C CYS A 43 2.09 24.54 -15.17
N ALA A 44 3.22 23.84 -15.03
CA ALA A 44 3.35 22.46 -15.51
C ALA A 44 2.64 21.46 -14.57
N ALA A 45 2.80 21.59 -13.25
CA ALA A 45 2.12 20.76 -12.26
C ALA A 45 0.59 20.86 -12.37
N MET A 46 0.06 22.08 -12.51
CA MET A 46 -1.37 22.31 -12.72
C MET A 46 -1.91 21.66 -13.99
N ARG A 47 -1.18 21.75 -15.10
CA ARG A 47 -1.59 21.09 -16.36
C ARG A 47 -1.62 19.57 -16.24
N ARG A 48 -0.68 18.97 -15.50
CA ARG A 48 -0.66 17.54 -15.23
C ARG A 48 -1.82 17.12 -14.31
N LEU A 49 -2.10 17.93 -13.28
CA LEU A 49 -3.26 17.69 -12.41
C LEU A 49 -4.59 17.78 -13.16
N GLN A 50 -4.75 18.70 -14.10
CA GLN A 50 -5.96 18.78 -14.93
C GLN A 50 -6.23 17.51 -15.76
N GLN A 51 -5.22 16.66 -15.95
CA GLN A 51 -5.34 15.41 -16.68
C GLN A 51 -5.53 14.20 -15.74
N CYS A 52 -5.39 14.38 -14.42
CA CYS A 52 -5.47 13.25 -13.50
C CYS A 52 -6.91 12.73 -13.37
N ARG A 53 -7.00 11.41 -13.33
CA ARG A 53 -8.24 10.65 -13.23
C ARG A 53 -8.29 9.91 -11.89
N GLN A 54 -9.49 9.47 -11.52
CA GLN A 54 -9.64 8.57 -10.39
C GLN A 54 -8.81 7.30 -10.63
N ASN A 55 -8.11 6.86 -9.58
CA ASN A 55 -7.15 5.76 -9.59
C ASN A 55 -5.85 5.99 -10.37
N ASP A 56 -5.51 7.24 -10.67
CA ASP A 56 -4.12 7.59 -10.98
C ASP A 56 -3.26 7.58 -9.71
N VAL A 57 -1.95 7.38 -9.88
CA VAL A 57 -0.93 7.55 -8.84
C VAL A 57 -0.11 8.78 -9.16
N LEU A 58 -0.04 9.68 -8.19
CA LEU A 58 0.74 10.90 -8.26
C LEU A 58 2.06 10.74 -7.51
N GLU A 59 3.18 11.05 -8.14
CA GLU A 59 4.42 11.38 -7.46
C GLU A 59 4.34 12.84 -7.01
N VAL A 60 4.39 13.05 -5.69
CA VAL A 60 4.24 14.37 -5.06
C VAL A 60 5.47 14.67 -4.22
N THR A 61 6.08 15.84 -4.47
CA THR A 61 7.19 16.33 -3.66
C THR A 61 6.68 17.35 -2.65
N PHE A 62 6.89 17.09 -1.36
CA PHE A 62 6.57 18.02 -0.28
C PHE A 62 7.79 18.77 0.23
N SER A 63 7.59 20.01 0.68
CA SER A 63 8.59 20.71 1.50
C SER A 63 8.42 20.33 2.97
N SER A 64 9.49 19.91 3.65
CA SER A 64 9.49 19.92 5.12
C SER A 64 9.51 21.36 5.62
N SER A 65 8.66 21.68 6.59
CA SER A 65 8.80 22.88 7.41
C SER A 65 9.36 22.45 8.76
N THR A 66 10.67 22.55 8.93
CA THR A 66 11.24 22.55 10.29
C THR A 66 11.23 23.97 10.78
N ASP A 67 10.09 24.40 11.34
CA ASP A 67 10.05 25.58 12.18
C ASP A 67 10.65 25.23 13.55
N SER A 68 11.96 25.46 13.69
CA SER A 68 12.55 25.99 14.92
C SER A 68 14.05 26.23 14.73
N SER A 69 14.47 27.45 15.05
CA SER A 69 15.84 27.97 15.18
C SER A 69 16.53 28.48 13.91
N ILE A 70 16.79 29.79 13.96
CA ILE A 70 17.60 30.59 13.05
C ILE A 70 19.04 30.11 13.18
N ASP A 71 19.49 29.26 12.25
CA ASP A 71 20.89 29.20 11.88
C ASP A 71 21.01 28.92 10.38
N SER A 72 21.74 29.80 9.73
CA SER A 72 21.80 29.95 8.28
C SER A 72 22.63 28.84 7.62
N SER A 73 22.03 27.68 7.44
CA SER A 73 22.36 26.67 6.41
C SER A 73 21.35 25.50 6.38
N SER A 74 20.07 25.76 6.68
CA SER A 74 19.04 24.72 6.69
C SER A 74 18.82 24.16 5.28
N ILE A 75 19.34 22.96 5.02
CA ILE A 75 18.94 22.14 3.87
C ILE A 75 17.43 21.93 4.01
N SER A 76 16.65 22.55 3.13
CA SER A 76 15.21 22.29 3.05
C SER A 76 15.04 20.82 2.69
N SER A 77 14.70 19.96 3.65
CA SER A 77 14.49 18.55 3.34
C SER A 77 13.18 18.44 2.54
N SER A 78 13.24 17.76 1.39
CA SER A 78 12.05 17.43 0.60
C SER A 78 11.77 15.95 0.72
N SER A 79 10.49 15.57 0.73
CA SER A 79 10.07 14.17 0.67
C SER A 79 9.28 13.94 -0.61
N VAL A 80 9.52 12.79 -1.25
CA VAL A 80 8.73 12.32 -2.39
C VAL A 80 7.82 11.21 -1.87
N GLU A 81 6.52 11.32 -2.13
CA GLU A 81 5.54 10.29 -1.80
C GLU A 81 4.67 9.98 -3.02
N HIS A 82 4.25 8.72 -3.15
CA HIS A 82 3.25 8.31 -4.13
C HIS A 82 1.85 8.31 -3.51
N LEU A 83 0.94 9.08 -4.08
CA LEU A 83 -0.44 9.22 -3.60
C LEU A 83 -1.44 8.71 -4.61
N GLN A 84 -2.49 8.05 -4.15
CA GLN A 84 -3.59 7.64 -5.02
C GLN A 84 -4.61 8.78 -5.20
N VAL A 85 -5.06 9.02 -6.43
CA VAL A 85 -6.19 9.91 -6.72
C VAL A 85 -7.50 9.18 -6.44
N MET A 86 -8.24 9.63 -5.44
CA MET A 86 -9.55 9.11 -5.07
C MET A 86 -10.68 9.77 -5.87
N GLN A 87 -10.47 11.03 -6.28
CA GLN A 87 -11.36 11.77 -7.18
C GLN A 87 -10.49 12.63 -8.11
N GLY A 88 -10.68 12.45 -9.42
CA GLY A 88 -9.97 13.21 -10.45
C GLY A 88 -10.24 14.72 -10.40
N TRP A 89 -9.50 15.48 -11.18
CA TRP A 89 -9.60 16.94 -11.17
C TRP A 89 -10.96 17.43 -11.65
N ASP A 90 -11.71 18.12 -10.80
CA ASP A 90 -13.07 18.61 -11.07
C ASP A 90 -13.11 20.01 -11.73
N GLY A 91 -11.96 20.52 -12.14
CA GLY A 91 -11.78 21.90 -12.60
C GLY A 91 -11.17 22.82 -11.55
N SER A 92 -11.30 22.47 -10.27
CA SER A 92 -10.82 23.29 -9.13
C SER A 92 -9.91 22.54 -8.16
N SER A 93 -10.16 21.24 -7.96
CA SER A 93 -9.41 20.40 -7.02
C SER A 93 -9.45 18.93 -7.41
N ALA A 94 -8.55 18.15 -6.83
CA ALA A 94 -8.59 16.68 -6.81
C ALA A 94 -8.60 16.19 -5.36
N VAL A 95 -9.07 14.97 -5.13
CA VAL A 95 -8.98 14.30 -3.82
C VAL A 95 -7.96 13.17 -3.91
N VAL A 96 -7.00 13.15 -2.99
CA VAL A 96 -5.94 12.15 -2.92
C VAL A 96 -5.95 11.43 -1.58
N LEU A 97 -5.53 10.17 -1.56
CA LEU A 97 -5.34 9.37 -0.36
C LEU A 97 -3.86 9.36 0.03
N ARG A 98 -3.58 9.73 1.27
CA ARG A 98 -2.25 9.70 1.87
C ARG A 98 -2.32 9.07 3.26
N LYS A 99 -1.67 7.90 3.46
CA LYS A 99 -1.51 7.26 4.78
C LYS A 99 -2.82 7.11 5.58
N GLY A 100 -3.95 6.89 4.89
CA GLY A 100 -5.26 6.76 5.51
C GLY A 100 -6.03 8.08 5.71
N GLN A 101 -5.52 9.19 5.19
CA GLN A 101 -6.17 10.50 5.18
C GLN A 101 -6.55 10.91 3.76
N LEU A 102 -7.79 11.37 3.57
CA LEU A 102 -8.22 12.06 2.36
C LEU A 102 -7.78 13.51 2.43
N LEU A 103 -7.08 13.96 1.39
CA LEU A 103 -6.62 15.32 1.23
C LEU A 103 -7.23 15.92 -0.04
N ARG A 104 -7.71 17.15 0.06
CA ARG A 104 -8.04 17.99 -1.10
C ARG A 104 -6.79 18.69 -1.58
N LEU A 105 -6.41 18.45 -2.83
CA LEU A 105 -5.35 19.14 -3.53
C LEU A 105 -5.97 20.20 -4.45
N ALA A 106 -5.72 21.48 -4.17
CA ALA A 106 -6.31 22.60 -4.90
C ALA A 106 -5.27 23.68 -5.24
N ALA A 107 -5.57 24.50 -6.25
CA ALA A 107 -4.78 25.70 -6.50
C ALA A 107 -4.99 26.72 -5.37
N ALA A 108 -3.90 27.37 -4.92
CA ALA A 108 -3.99 28.43 -3.92
C ALA A 108 -4.85 29.62 -4.42
N ALA A 109 -5.58 30.25 -3.50
CA ALA A 109 -6.36 31.44 -3.79
C ALA A 109 -5.49 32.59 -4.32
N ARG A 110 -6.10 33.47 -5.15
CA ARG A 110 -5.46 34.58 -5.88
C ARG A 110 -4.54 35.40 -4.96
N GLY A 111 -3.23 35.29 -5.21
CA GLY A 111 -2.17 35.98 -4.46
C GLY A 111 -0.86 35.18 -4.47
N ASN A 112 -0.97 33.85 -4.53
CA ASN A 112 0.15 32.94 -4.72
C ASN A 112 -0.20 31.90 -5.79
N ALA A 113 -0.48 32.38 -7.02
CA ALA A 113 -1.00 31.60 -8.15
C ALA A 113 -0.10 30.41 -8.58
N ALA A 114 1.06 30.26 -7.95
CA ALA A 114 2.02 29.21 -8.15
C ALA A 114 2.14 28.26 -6.94
N ALA A 115 1.15 28.18 -6.04
CA ALA A 115 1.19 27.21 -4.93
C ALA A 115 -0.01 26.25 -5.01
N LEU A 116 0.26 24.95 -4.84
CA LEU A 116 -0.75 23.94 -4.56
C LEU A 116 -0.94 23.84 -3.05
N GLN A 117 -2.19 23.78 -2.60
CA GLN A 117 -2.57 23.66 -1.20
C GLN A 117 -3.22 22.31 -0.93
N LEU A 118 -2.94 21.78 0.26
CA LEU A 118 -3.57 20.58 0.79
C LEU A 118 -4.49 20.94 1.95
N ALA A 119 -5.67 20.34 1.98
CA ALA A 119 -6.59 20.42 3.11
C ALA A 119 -7.10 19.03 3.47
N ALA A 120 -7.13 18.70 4.76
CA ALA A 120 -7.70 17.43 5.23
C ALA A 120 -9.21 17.39 5.01
N LEU A 121 -9.71 16.25 4.52
CA LEU A 121 -11.14 15.97 4.35
C LEU A 121 -11.64 14.91 5.34
N GLY A 122 -10.78 14.03 5.83
CA GLY A 122 -11.14 12.97 6.79
C GLY A 122 -10.26 11.73 6.65
N GLY A 123 -10.63 10.67 7.37
CA GLY A 123 -9.97 9.36 7.29
C GLY A 123 -10.57 8.44 6.22
N TYR A 124 -9.79 7.46 5.76
CA TYR A 124 -10.19 6.44 4.79
C TYR A 124 -9.56 5.06 5.13
N PRO A 125 -10.22 3.93 4.83
CA PRO A 125 -11.60 3.79 4.35
C PRO A 125 -12.62 4.26 5.41
N PRO A 126 -13.87 4.55 5.01
CA PRO A 126 -14.93 4.84 5.97
C PRO A 126 -15.36 3.56 6.72
N ALA A 127 -15.96 3.73 7.91
CA ALA A 127 -16.31 2.63 8.81
C ALA A 127 -17.36 1.67 8.23
N ASP A 128 -18.17 2.13 7.28
CA ASP A 128 -19.21 1.37 6.58
C ASP A 128 -18.74 0.80 5.23
N SER A 129 -17.45 0.93 4.90
CA SER A 129 -16.87 0.37 3.68
C SER A 129 -16.98 -1.16 3.60
N LEU A 130 -16.94 -1.68 2.37
CA LEU A 130 -16.86 -3.12 2.12
C LEU A 130 -15.65 -3.74 2.82
N THR A 131 -14.50 -3.05 2.80
CA THR A 131 -13.28 -3.47 3.48
C THR A 131 -13.50 -3.71 4.97
N VAL A 132 -14.11 -2.75 5.68
CA VAL A 132 -14.35 -2.86 7.13
C VAL A 132 -15.41 -3.92 7.43
N SER A 133 -16.46 -4.02 6.62
CA SER A 133 -17.49 -5.06 6.80
C SER A 133 -16.96 -6.48 6.57
N SER A 134 -16.00 -6.65 5.64
CA SER A 134 -15.33 -7.93 5.34
C SER A 134 -14.29 -8.31 6.40
N PHE A 135 -13.69 -7.30 7.06
CA PHE A 135 -12.71 -7.49 8.14
C PHE A 135 -13.08 -6.66 9.37
N PRO A 136 -14.10 -7.08 10.16
CA PRO A 136 -14.62 -6.30 11.29
C PRO A 136 -13.58 -5.95 12.35
N GLN A 137 -12.51 -6.74 12.47
CA GLN A 137 -11.38 -6.47 13.36
C GLN A 137 -10.71 -5.12 13.06
N LEU A 138 -10.74 -4.68 11.80
CA LEU A 138 -10.18 -3.40 11.36
C LEU A 138 -10.89 -2.21 12.00
N ALA A 139 -12.20 -2.30 12.25
CA ALA A 139 -13.00 -1.21 12.81
C ALA A 139 -12.44 -0.68 14.15
N SER A 140 -11.87 -1.58 14.96
CA SER A 140 -11.30 -1.23 16.27
C SER A 140 -9.99 -0.44 16.20
N VAL A 141 -9.20 -0.63 15.14
CA VAL A 141 -7.88 0.00 14.98
C VAL A 141 -7.90 1.19 14.03
N LEU A 142 -8.94 1.29 13.19
CA LEU A 142 -9.06 2.30 12.14
C LEU A 142 -8.96 3.75 12.65
N PRO A 143 -9.61 4.17 13.76
CA PRO A 143 -9.48 5.54 14.26
C PRO A 143 -8.04 5.89 14.63
N ALA A 144 -7.33 4.94 15.23
CA ALA A 144 -5.93 5.13 15.57
C ALA A 144 -5.03 5.09 14.33
N MET A 145 -5.31 4.25 13.33
CA MET A 145 -4.61 4.29 12.03
C MET A 145 -4.76 5.66 11.33
N HIS A 146 -5.97 6.25 11.35
CA HIS A 146 -6.20 7.59 10.80
C HIS A 146 -5.43 8.67 11.55
N THR A 147 -5.31 8.53 12.87
CA THR A 147 -4.50 9.45 13.69
C THR A 147 -3.01 9.35 13.36
N HIS A 148 -2.53 8.15 12.99
CA HIS A 148 -1.13 7.93 12.61
C HIS A 148 -0.77 8.44 11.20
N ALA A 149 -1.73 8.95 10.42
CA ALA A 149 -1.46 9.55 9.11
C ALA A 149 -0.54 10.79 9.18
N GLY A 150 -0.47 11.41 10.37
CA GLY A 150 0.34 12.59 10.66
C GLY A 150 -0.28 13.89 10.14
N ASP A 151 0.48 14.97 10.24
CA ASP A 151 0.04 16.29 9.80
C ASP A 151 -0.04 16.40 8.27
N VAL A 152 -0.92 17.28 7.81
CA VAL A 152 -1.02 17.65 6.40
C VAL A 152 0.24 18.41 6.00
N PRO A 153 0.96 18.01 4.93
CA PRO A 153 2.13 18.73 4.46
C PRO A 153 1.81 20.19 4.15
N ALA A 154 2.66 21.10 4.63
CA ALA A 154 2.44 22.54 4.53
C ALA A 154 2.46 23.07 3.08
N SER A 155 3.27 22.46 2.21
CA SER A 155 3.32 22.85 0.80
C SER A 155 3.71 21.71 -0.14
N VAL A 156 3.22 21.82 -1.38
CA VAL A 156 3.51 20.90 -2.48
C VAL A 156 4.41 21.60 -3.50
N LEU A 157 5.57 21.02 -3.76
CA LEU A 157 6.61 21.55 -4.66
C LEU A 157 6.40 21.10 -6.10
N SER A 158 6.02 19.84 -6.31
CA SER A 158 5.78 19.27 -7.63
C SER A 158 4.77 18.12 -7.57
N VAL A 159 4.09 17.90 -8.70
CA VAL A 159 3.18 16.77 -8.90
C VAL A 159 3.37 16.21 -10.31
N GLY A 160 3.43 14.88 -10.43
CA GLY A 160 3.39 14.16 -11.70
C GLY A 160 2.53 12.90 -11.60
N VAL A 161 1.75 12.60 -12.62
CA VAL A 161 1.10 11.28 -12.76
C VAL A 161 2.19 10.29 -13.20
N VAL A 162 2.37 9.21 -12.45
CA VAL A 162 3.43 8.21 -12.70
C VAL A 162 2.91 6.80 -12.93
N GLU A 163 1.68 6.51 -12.52
CA GLU A 163 1.02 5.22 -12.72
C GLU A 163 -0.51 5.41 -12.75
N SER A 164 -1.24 4.42 -13.25
CA SER A 164 -2.69 4.33 -13.13
C SER A 164 -3.13 2.89 -12.87
N LEU A 165 -4.31 2.72 -12.28
CA LEU A 165 -4.86 1.39 -12.07
C LEU A 165 -5.03 0.60 -13.37
N GLU A 166 -5.49 1.26 -14.43
CA GLU A 166 -5.68 0.63 -15.74
C GLU A 166 -4.35 0.13 -16.30
N HIS A 167 -3.30 0.96 -16.24
CA HIS A 167 -1.97 0.58 -16.72
C HIS A 167 -1.38 -0.57 -15.88
N LEU A 168 -1.45 -0.52 -14.55
CA LEU A 168 -1.02 -1.63 -13.68
C LEU A 168 -1.76 -2.94 -14.01
N GLN A 169 -3.07 -2.89 -14.23
CA GLN A 169 -3.84 -4.09 -14.60
C GLN A 169 -3.44 -4.64 -15.98
N GLN A 170 -3.14 -3.77 -16.94
CA GLN A 170 -2.63 -4.16 -18.26
C GLN A 170 -1.23 -4.81 -18.17
N GLU A 171 -0.33 -4.26 -17.35
CA GLU A 171 1.00 -4.85 -17.11
C GLU A 171 0.87 -6.26 -16.52
N VAL A 172 0.04 -6.42 -15.50
CA VAL A 172 -0.20 -7.73 -14.87
C VAL A 172 -0.81 -8.72 -15.85
N GLN A 173 -1.73 -8.26 -16.71
CA GLN A 173 -2.35 -9.08 -17.76
C GLN A 173 -1.34 -9.53 -18.83
N ALA A 174 -0.37 -8.66 -19.15
CA ALA A 174 0.69 -8.96 -20.11
C ALA A 174 1.72 -9.92 -19.53
N ASP A 175 2.17 -9.68 -18.30
CA ASP A 175 3.10 -10.56 -17.56
C ASP A 175 2.93 -10.42 -16.04
N ALA A 176 2.33 -11.42 -15.41
CA ALA A 176 2.10 -11.45 -13.97
C ALA A 176 3.34 -11.89 -13.14
N ALA A 177 4.48 -12.19 -13.75
CA ALA A 177 5.63 -12.81 -13.08
C ALA A 177 6.08 -12.04 -11.83
N LEU A 178 6.18 -10.71 -11.92
CA LEU A 178 6.60 -9.83 -10.82
C LEU A 178 5.76 -10.02 -9.55
N TRP A 179 4.45 -10.28 -9.70
CA TRP A 179 3.48 -10.35 -8.61
C TRP A 179 3.03 -11.77 -8.27
N ARG A 180 3.42 -12.76 -9.09
CA ARG A 180 3.04 -14.18 -8.92
C ARG A 180 4.20 -15.07 -8.51
N ASP A 181 5.41 -14.82 -9.00
CA ASP A 181 6.48 -15.82 -8.94
C ASP A 181 7.37 -15.70 -7.69
N GLY A 182 7.29 -14.58 -6.98
CA GLY A 182 8.28 -14.20 -5.97
C GLY A 182 9.54 -13.63 -6.62
N THR A 183 10.46 -13.10 -5.81
CA THR A 183 11.70 -12.48 -6.31
C THR A 183 12.79 -13.56 -6.44
N ALA A 184 13.34 -13.73 -7.65
CA ALA A 184 14.40 -14.70 -7.89
C ALA A 184 15.74 -14.20 -7.32
N PRO A 185 16.67 -15.11 -6.97
CA PRO A 185 18.03 -14.73 -6.62
C PRO A 185 18.70 -13.93 -7.73
N GLY A 186 19.15 -12.71 -7.41
CA GLY A 186 19.81 -11.83 -8.35
C GLY A 186 18.89 -10.96 -9.20
N ASP A 187 17.56 -11.06 -9.01
CA ASP A 187 16.62 -10.11 -9.63
C ASP A 187 16.95 -8.66 -9.22
N PRO A 188 16.71 -7.69 -10.11
CA PRO A 188 16.90 -6.29 -9.78
C PRO A 188 16.01 -5.88 -8.60
N VAL A 189 16.52 -4.97 -7.77
CA VAL A 189 15.73 -4.34 -6.71
C VAL A 189 14.57 -3.59 -7.35
N LYS A 190 13.36 -3.78 -6.81
CA LYS A 190 12.16 -3.07 -7.26
C LYS A 190 12.37 -1.57 -7.14
N SER A 191 11.89 -0.81 -8.13
CA SER A 191 11.81 0.65 -7.98
C SER A 191 10.86 1.01 -6.83
N GLN A 192 10.97 2.24 -6.30
CA GLN A 192 10.07 2.68 -5.23
C GLN A 192 8.61 2.61 -5.67
N LEU A 193 8.31 3.04 -6.90
CA LEU A 193 6.96 2.95 -7.46
C LEU A 193 6.47 1.49 -7.53
N GLN A 194 7.30 0.56 -8.01
CA GLN A 194 6.97 -0.88 -8.05
C GLN A 194 6.72 -1.45 -6.65
N GLN A 195 7.50 -1.02 -5.65
CA GLN A 195 7.31 -1.43 -4.26
C GLN A 195 5.99 -0.89 -3.69
N ASP A 196 5.67 0.36 -4.02
CA ASP A 196 4.46 1.03 -3.55
C ASP A 196 3.20 0.40 -4.17
N VAL A 197 3.18 0.10 -5.47
CA VAL A 197 2.01 -0.56 -6.10
C VAL A 197 2.02 -2.09 -6.01
N PHE A 198 2.98 -2.69 -5.30
CA PHE A 198 3.20 -4.14 -5.32
C PHE A 198 1.97 -4.93 -4.87
N THR A 199 1.36 -4.56 -3.74
CA THR A 199 0.16 -5.22 -3.21
C THR A 199 -1.04 -5.09 -4.15
N ALA A 200 -1.17 -3.95 -4.83
CA ALA A 200 -2.23 -3.76 -5.83
C ALA A 200 -2.03 -4.68 -7.04
N GLY A 201 -0.79 -4.86 -7.50
CA GLY A 201 -0.46 -5.81 -8.56
C GLY A 201 -0.65 -7.27 -8.14
N GLU A 202 -0.36 -7.63 -6.90
CA GLU A 202 -0.68 -8.96 -6.36
C GLU A 202 -2.19 -9.24 -6.36
N LEU A 203 -3.01 -8.26 -5.99
CA LEU A 203 -4.47 -8.34 -6.07
C LEU A 203 -4.96 -8.43 -7.52
N ALA A 204 -4.31 -7.73 -8.45
CA ALA A 204 -4.63 -7.81 -9.88
C ALA A 204 -4.33 -9.20 -10.45
N ALA A 205 -3.17 -9.75 -10.12
CA ALA A 205 -2.78 -11.10 -10.53
C ALA A 205 -3.75 -12.14 -9.95
N PHE A 206 -4.19 -11.93 -8.70
CA PHE A 206 -5.22 -12.75 -8.08
C PHE A 206 -6.54 -12.67 -8.86
N LEU A 207 -7.08 -11.48 -9.11
CA LEU A 207 -8.34 -11.29 -9.84
C LEU A 207 -8.32 -11.84 -11.27
N GLN A 208 -7.17 -11.80 -11.94
CA GLN A 208 -6.97 -12.38 -13.27
C GLN A 208 -6.81 -13.91 -13.25
N GLY A 209 -6.92 -14.55 -12.09
CA GLY A 209 -6.79 -15.99 -11.95
C GLY A 209 -5.35 -16.48 -11.86
N GLN A 210 -4.33 -15.61 -11.97
CA GLN A 210 -2.92 -15.98 -12.09
C GLN A 210 -2.32 -16.49 -10.77
N ARG A 211 -3.00 -16.30 -9.64
CA ARG A 211 -2.69 -16.89 -8.34
C ARG A 211 -3.97 -17.14 -7.57
N GLY A 212 -4.00 -18.17 -6.73
CA GLY A 212 -5.21 -18.58 -6.01
C GLY A 212 -5.35 -18.03 -4.60
N ILE A 213 -4.29 -17.42 -4.03
CA ILE A 213 -4.29 -16.78 -2.70
C ILE A 213 -3.46 -15.50 -2.76
N VAL A 214 -3.92 -14.44 -2.10
CA VAL A 214 -3.18 -13.20 -1.86
C VAL A 214 -3.32 -12.75 -0.41
N LEU A 215 -2.26 -12.19 0.15
CA LEU A 215 -2.23 -11.63 1.50
C LEU A 215 -2.20 -10.10 1.41
N VAL A 216 -3.04 -9.43 2.19
CA VAL A 216 -3.06 -7.97 2.28
C VAL A 216 -2.86 -7.57 3.74
N GLN A 217 -1.76 -6.88 4.06
CA GLN A 217 -1.55 -6.37 5.42
C GLN A 217 -2.53 -5.21 5.67
N LEU A 218 -3.58 -5.46 6.44
CA LEU A 218 -4.62 -4.47 6.75
C LEU A 218 -4.18 -3.53 7.88
N PHE A 219 -3.44 -4.06 8.85
CA PHE A 219 -2.86 -3.30 9.95
C PHE A 219 -1.53 -3.92 10.36
N ASN A 220 -0.47 -3.12 10.41
CA ASN A 220 0.91 -3.56 10.64
C ASN A 220 1.41 -3.27 12.07
N GLY A 221 0.51 -3.17 13.03
CA GLY A 221 0.86 -2.75 14.39
C GLY A 221 1.10 -1.24 14.48
N TRP A 222 1.72 -0.83 15.59
CA TRP A 222 1.91 0.59 15.96
C TRP A 222 3.32 1.10 15.72
N ASP A 223 4.15 0.40 14.94
CA ASP A 223 5.49 0.87 14.60
C ASP A 223 5.40 2.03 13.60
N PRO A 224 5.61 3.29 14.01
CA PRO A 224 5.39 4.44 13.15
C PRO A 224 6.36 4.48 11.96
N SER A 225 7.50 3.78 12.07
CA SER A 225 8.52 3.73 11.03
C SER A 225 8.12 2.86 9.83
N LYS A 226 7.16 1.95 10.00
CA LYS A 226 6.80 0.95 8.98
C LYS A 226 5.60 1.33 8.13
N GLY A 227 4.86 2.38 8.51
CA GLY A 227 3.61 2.75 7.85
C GLY A 227 2.55 1.64 7.87
N GLN A 228 1.46 1.85 7.14
CA GLN A 228 0.37 0.88 7.00
C GLN A 228 0.25 0.49 5.51
N PRO A 229 0.66 -0.73 5.10
CA PRO A 229 0.72 -1.13 3.69
C PRO A 229 -0.63 -1.09 2.97
N ILE A 230 -1.76 -1.21 3.68
CA ILE A 230 -3.10 -1.03 3.10
C ILE A 230 -3.28 0.35 2.43
N TYR A 231 -2.52 1.37 2.85
CA TYR A 231 -2.55 2.71 2.28
C TYR A 231 -1.53 2.95 1.17
N ASN A 232 -0.79 1.92 0.77
CA ASN A 232 -0.01 1.99 -0.45
C ASN A 232 -0.95 2.26 -1.65
N PRO A 233 -0.48 3.00 -2.67
CA PRO A 233 -1.32 3.39 -3.79
C PRO A 233 -2.02 2.19 -4.43
N LEU A 234 -3.32 2.37 -4.73
CA LEU A 234 -4.18 1.41 -5.41
C LEU A 234 -4.54 0.15 -4.60
N ALA A 235 -3.89 -0.13 -3.46
CA ALA A 235 -4.12 -1.33 -2.67
C ALA A 235 -5.57 -1.43 -2.17
N LEU A 236 -6.14 -0.35 -1.61
CA LEU A 236 -7.53 -0.32 -1.15
C LEU A 236 -8.54 -0.47 -2.30
N SER A 237 -8.35 0.25 -3.42
CA SER A 237 -9.25 0.12 -4.58
C SER A 237 -9.24 -1.32 -5.12
N MET A 238 -8.06 -1.93 -5.21
CA MET A 238 -7.94 -3.32 -5.66
C MET A 238 -8.50 -4.32 -4.65
N LEU A 239 -8.36 -4.05 -3.35
CA LEU A 239 -8.95 -4.87 -2.30
C LEU A 239 -10.48 -4.87 -2.40
N GLU A 240 -11.11 -3.70 -2.56
CA GLU A 240 -12.56 -3.59 -2.69
C GLU A 240 -13.08 -4.25 -3.97
N GLN A 241 -12.34 -4.14 -5.08
CA GLN A 241 -12.63 -4.89 -6.31
C GLN A 241 -12.57 -6.40 -6.07
N ALA A 242 -11.53 -6.88 -5.38
CA ALA A 242 -11.37 -8.30 -5.07
C ALA A 242 -12.46 -8.82 -4.13
N LEU A 243 -12.82 -8.07 -3.09
CA LEU A 243 -13.88 -8.44 -2.14
C LEU A 243 -15.26 -8.49 -2.81
N SER A 244 -15.47 -7.71 -3.88
CA SER A 244 -16.72 -7.70 -4.66
C SER A 244 -16.76 -8.76 -5.76
N ALA A 245 -15.64 -9.41 -6.06
CA ALA A 245 -15.55 -10.29 -7.21
C ALA A 245 -16.19 -11.67 -6.94
N PRO A 246 -16.95 -12.22 -7.91
CA PRO A 246 -17.51 -13.56 -7.77
C PRO A 246 -16.40 -14.62 -7.69
N GLY A 247 -16.63 -15.64 -6.88
CA GLY A 247 -15.66 -16.72 -6.69
C GLY A 247 -14.46 -16.36 -5.81
N VAL A 248 -14.46 -15.17 -5.19
CA VAL A 248 -13.49 -14.78 -4.17
C VAL A 248 -14.10 -14.95 -2.79
N ALA A 249 -13.37 -15.61 -1.91
CA ALA A 249 -13.65 -15.68 -0.49
C ALA A 249 -12.48 -15.08 0.30
N HIS A 250 -12.72 -14.77 1.58
CA HIS A 250 -11.72 -14.13 2.42
C HIS A 250 -11.78 -14.63 3.87
N VAL A 251 -10.65 -14.54 4.56
CA VAL A 251 -10.53 -14.83 5.99
C VAL A 251 -9.54 -13.86 6.64
N ALA A 252 -9.83 -13.43 7.87
CA ALA A 252 -8.92 -12.63 8.66
C ALA A 252 -7.84 -13.50 9.32
N SER A 253 -6.60 -13.05 9.27
CA SER A 253 -5.45 -13.64 9.95
C SER A 253 -4.89 -12.65 10.95
N VAL A 254 -5.15 -12.90 12.24
CA VAL A 254 -4.73 -12.03 13.35
C VAL A 254 -3.40 -12.53 13.89
N ALA A 255 -2.41 -11.65 13.97
CA ALA A 255 -1.11 -12.00 14.53
C ALA A 255 -1.26 -12.39 16.01
N PRO A 256 -0.48 -13.37 16.51
CA PRO A 256 -0.41 -13.65 17.94
C PRO A 256 -0.12 -12.37 18.73
N GLY A 257 -0.89 -12.13 19.80
CA GLY A 257 -0.78 -10.90 20.60
C GLY A 257 -1.49 -9.67 20.01
N GLY A 258 -2.21 -9.80 18.88
CA GLY A 258 -3.02 -8.71 18.31
C GLY A 258 -2.21 -7.59 17.64
N VAL A 259 -0.94 -7.83 17.35
CA VAL A 259 0.02 -6.83 16.82
C VAL A 259 -0.02 -6.67 15.30
N GLY A 260 -0.96 -7.29 14.62
CA GLY A 260 -1.12 -7.23 13.17
C GLY A 260 -2.39 -7.91 12.69
N LEU A 261 -2.92 -7.42 11.57
CA LEU A 261 -4.08 -7.97 10.89
C LEU A 261 -3.77 -8.09 9.39
N THR A 262 -3.93 -9.29 8.86
CA THR A 262 -3.82 -9.60 7.44
C THR A 262 -5.13 -10.14 6.92
N GLY A 263 -5.62 -9.61 5.80
CA GLY A 263 -6.70 -10.21 5.03
C GLY A 263 -6.14 -11.24 4.08
N ILE A 264 -6.64 -12.47 4.13
CA ILE A 264 -6.30 -13.53 3.18
C ILE A 264 -7.46 -13.66 2.20
N LEU A 265 -7.23 -13.29 0.95
CA LEU A 265 -8.20 -13.49 -0.13
C LEU A 265 -7.80 -14.74 -0.90
N TYR A 266 -8.78 -15.55 -1.27
CA TYR A 266 -8.55 -16.81 -1.95
C TYR A 266 -9.70 -17.14 -2.92
N ALA A 267 -9.39 -17.90 -3.95
CA ALA A 267 -10.41 -18.42 -4.85
C ALA A 267 -11.27 -19.43 -4.09
N ASP A 268 -12.61 -19.29 -4.13
CA ASP A 268 -13.58 -20.09 -3.36
C ASP A 268 -13.71 -21.53 -3.90
N ARG A 269 -12.61 -22.28 -3.81
CA ARG A 269 -12.44 -23.65 -4.26
C ARG A 269 -11.20 -24.28 -3.64
N GLU A 270 -11.13 -25.60 -3.70
CA GLU A 270 -9.93 -26.34 -3.33
C GLU A 270 -8.83 -26.21 -4.41
N PRO A 271 -7.54 -26.19 -4.03
CA PRO A 271 -7.03 -26.33 -2.66
C PRO A 271 -6.98 -25.00 -1.86
N PHE A 272 -7.30 -23.88 -2.51
CA PHE A 272 -7.04 -22.54 -1.97
C PHE A 272 -7.81 -22.25 -0.68
N ALA A 273 -9.04 -22.74 -0.55
CA ALA A 273 -9.82 -22.59 0.68
C ALA A 273 -9.14 -23.25 1.90
N SER A 274 -8.73 -24.51 1.79
CA SER A 274 -8.03 -25.24 2.86
C SER A 274 -6.67 -24.61 3.18
N TRP A 275 -5.96 -24.14 2.16
CA TRP A 275 -4.68 -23.44 2.31
C TRP A 275 -4.85 -22.09 3.04
N ALA A 276 -5.83 -21.28 2.66
CA ALA A 276 -6.12 -20.00 3.30
C ALA A 276 -6.53 -20.17 4.77
N ALA A 277 -7.38 -21.15 5.07
CA ALA A 277 -7.74 -21.50 6.44
C ALA A 277 -6.51 -21.92 7.27
N HIS A 278 -5.58 -22.68 6.68
CA HIS A 278 -4.35 -23.06 7.36
C HIS A 278 -3.45 -21.85 7.65
N LEU A 279 -3.24 -20.96 6.68
CA LEU A 279 -2.49 -19.71 6.84
C LEU A 279 -3.07 -18.84 7.96
N ALA A 280 -4.39 -18.70 8.01
CA ALA A 280 -5.08 -17.95 9.06
C ALA A 280 -4.92 -18.60 10.45
N SER A 281 -4.87 -19.93 10.54
CA SER A 281 -4.86 -20.64 11.82
C SER A 281 -3.61 -20.39 12.69
N PHE A 282 -2.48 -20.04 12.07
CA PHE A 282 -1.25 -19.65 12.78
C PHE A 282 -0.97 -18.15 12.74
N GLY A 283 -1.92 -17.33 12.25
CA GLY A 283 -1.79 -15.88 12.23
C GLY A 283 -0.77 -15.37 11.20
N CYS A 284 -0.66 -16.01 10.02
CA CYS A 284 0.20 -15.56 8.92
C CYS A 284 0.02 -14.06 8.61
N GLN A 285 1.12 -13.32 8.50
CA GLN A 285 1.12 -11.89 8.20
C GLN A 285 1.79 -11.60 6.86
N ALA A 286 1.28 -10.62 6.12
CA ALA A 286 1.86 -10.22 4.84
C ALA A 286 3.17 -9.42 4.99
N ASN A 287 3.30 -8.63 6.06
CA ASN A 287 4.46 -7.75 6.28
C ASN A 287 5.39 -8.20 7.42
N ALA A 288 5.19 -9.39 7.98
CA ALA A 288 6.08 -9.96 8.98
C ALA A 288 6.75 -11.22 8.43
N VAL A 289 8.09 -11.22 8.40
CA VAL A 289 8.87 -12.36 7.97
C VAL A 289 8.74 -13.48 9.00
N ALA A 290 8.34 -14.67 8.54
CA ALA A 290 8.28 -15.83 9.42
C ALA A 290 9.69 -16.16 9.95
N GLY A 291 9.80 -16.42 11.25
CA GLY A 291 11.10 -16.64 11.91
C GLY A 291 11.79 -17.95 11.52
N SER A 292 11.07 -18.94 11.00
CA SER A 292 11.62 -20.26 10.67
C SER A 292 11.65 -20.53 9.16
N ALA A 293 12.68 -21.25 8.71
CA ALA A 293 12.79 -21.71 7.32
C ALA A 293 11.58 -22.56 6.90
N TYR A 294 11.02 -23.36 7.82
CA TYR A 294 9.79 -24.12 7.60
C TYR A 294 8.62 -23.21 7.17
N TYR A 295 8.31 -22.18 7.96
CA TYR A 295 7.17 -21.31 7.65
C TYR A 295 7.40 -20.47 6.40
N LYS A 296 8.62 -19.97 6.17
CA LYS A 296 8.95 -19.25 4.92
C LYS A 296 8.69 -20.12 3.69
N LEU A 297 9.13 -21.38 3.73
CA LEU A 297 8.93 -22.33 2.63
C LEU A 297 7.46 -22.73 2.47
N LEU A 298 6.77 -23.02 3.58
CA LEU A 298 5.36 -23.38 3.59
C LEU A 298 4.49 -22.25 3.02
N ILE A 299 4.63 -21.03 3.55
CA ILE A 299 3.86 -19.87 3.11
C ILE A 299 4.13 -19.61 1.62
N GLY A 300 5.40 -19.58 1.21
CA GLY A 300 5.74 -19.30 -0.19
C GLY A 300 5.12 -20.29 -1.18
N GLN A 301 5.13 -21.59 -0.86
CA GLN A 301 4.48 -22.60 -1.70
C GLN A 301 2.95 -22.52 -1.68
N LEU A 302 2.32 -22.23 -0.53
CA LEU A 302 0.87 -22.07 -0.44
C LEU A 302 0.37 -20.84 -1.23
N LEU A 303 1.17 -19.78 -1.28
CA LEU A 303 0.89 -18.59 -2.10
C LEU A 303 1.13 -18.81 -3.60
N GLY A 304 1.78 -19.91 -3.97
CA GLY A 304 2.04 -20.29 -5.36
C GLY A 304 3.29 -19.63 -5.96
N TYR A 305 4.20 -19.08 -5.14
CA TYR A 305 5.49 -18.59 -5.63
C TYR A 305 6.33 -19.74 -6.21
N LYS A 306 7.21 -19.43 -7.15
CA LYS A 306 8.14 -20.41 -7.74
C LYS A 306 9.04 -20.99 -6.65
N LEU A 307 9.21 -22.31 -6.65
CA LEU A 307 9.93 -23.00 -5.59
C LEU A 307 11.38 -22.50 -5.49
N GLU A 308 12.05 -22.32 -6.62
CA GLU A 308 13.40 -21.77 -6.73
C GLU A 308 13.52 -20.37 -6.10
N ASN A 309 12.51 -19.51 -6.26
CA ASN A 309 12.47 -18.16 -5.69
C ASN A 309 12.27 -18.23 -4.18
N VAL A 310 11.38 -19.11 -3.71
CA VAL A 310 11.16 -19.34 -2.28
C VAL A 310 12.43 -19.88 -1.61
N LEU A 311 13.10 -20.86 -2.22
CA LEU A 311 14.35 -21.41 -1.70
C LEU A 311 15.47 -20.36 -1.67
N GLY A 312 15.57 -19.54 -2.71
CA GLY A 312 16.46 -18.39 -2.77
C GLY A 312 16.23 -17.41 -1.62
N TYR A 313 14.98 -17.05 -1.37
CA TYR A 313 14.58 -16.18 -0.25
C TYR A 313 14.89 -16.78 1.12
N VAL A 314 14.65 -18.08 1.31
CA VAL A 314 14.96 -18.77 2.56
C VAL A 314 16.47 -18.72 2.84
N ALA A 315 17.29 -19.00 1.83
CA ALA A 315 18.74 -18.99 1.92
C ALA A 315 19.32 -17.58 2.13
N SER A 316 18.74 -16.53 1.53
CA SER A 316 19.22 -15.16 1.74
C SER A 316 18.90 -14.63 3.15
N SER A 317 17.92 -15.23 3.82
CA SER A 317 17.43 -14.81 5.12
C SER A 317 17.92 -15.68 6.28
N GLY A 318 18.89 -16.57 6.05
CA GLY A 318 19.41 -17.52 7.03
C GLY A 318 19.97 -18.79 6.41
N GLU A 319 19.70 -19.94 7.02
CA GLU A 319 20.17 -21.24 6.53
C GLU A 319 19.33 -21.76 5.34
N PRO A 320 19.95 -22.32 4.29
CA PRO A 320 19.24 -22.96 3.18
C PRO A 320 18.30 -24.08 3.64
N ALA A 321 17.14 -24.20 2.99
CA ALA A 321 16.20 -25.29 3.28
C ALA A 321 16.75 -26.65 2.82
N SER A 322 16.99 -27.56 3.77
CA SER A 322 17.42 -28.93 3.47
C SER A 322 16.38 -29.70 2.64
N ALA A 323 16.83 -30.74 1.91
CA ALA A 323 15.92 -31.59 1.14
C ALA A 323 14.85 -32.27 2.01
N GLN A 324 15.20 -32.63 3.25
CA GLN A 324 14.27 -33.19 4.23
C GLN A 324 13.17 -32.19 4.61
N LEU A 325 13.55 -30.92 4.84
CA LEU A 325 12.60 -29.86 5.14
C LEU A 325 11.65 -29.62 3.95
N GLN A 326 12.19 -29.61 2.72
CA GLN A 326 11.38 -29.48 1.51
C GLN A 326 10.37 -30.61 1.35
N GLN A 327 10.78 -31.86 1.60
CA GLN A 327 9.89 -33.01 1.60
C GLN A 327 8.82 -32.93 2.69
N GLN A 328 9.19 -32.51 3.90
CA GLN A 328 8.27 -32.31 5.01
C GLN A 328 7.17 -31.30 4.65
N VAL A 329 7.56 -30.12 4.14
CA VAL A 329 6.60 -29.08 3.71
C VAL A 329 5.69 -29.61 2.60
N ALA A 330 6.23 -30.29 1.59
CA ALA A 330 5.42 -30.86 0.52
C ALA A 330 4.42 -31.91 1.02
N GLN A 331 4.79 -32.72 2.01
CA GLN A 331 3.88 -33.67 2.65
C GLN A 331 2.78 -32.95 3.44
N ASP A 332 3.13 -31.91 4.20
CA ASP A 332 2.17 -31.16 5.00
C ASP A 332 1.15 -30.41 4.11
N ILE A 333 1.59 -29.80 3.00
CA ILE A 333 0.69 -29.18 2.02
C ILE A 333 -0.31 -30.20 1.43
N ARG A 334 0.14 -31.43 1.12
CA ARG A 334 -0.72 -32.51 0.61
C ARG A 334 -1.73 -33.00 1.66
N LYS A 335 -1.44 -32.85 2.96
CA LYS A 335 -2.40 -33.17 4.03
C LYS A 335 -3.52 -32.14 4.12
N LEU A 336 -3.25 -30.88 3.74
CA LEU A 336 -4.26 -29.83 3.72
C LEU A 336 -5.32 -30.06 2.64
N SER A 337 -4.89 -30.45 1.43
CA SER A 337 -5.80 -30.79 0.34
C SER A 337 -5.17 -31.79 -0.63
N LYS A 338 -5.99 -32.75 -1.10
CA LYS A 338 -5.60 -33.70 -2.16
C LYS A 338 -5.78 -33.13 -3.56
N VAL A 339 -6.45 -31.98 -3.68
CA VAL A 339 -6.72 -31.32 -4.97
C VAL A 339 -5.49 -30.56 -5.41
N LYS A 340 -5.09 -30.71 -6.68
CA LYS A 340 -3.99 -29.92 -7.24
C LYS A 340 -4.47 -28.49 -7.53
N PRO A 341 -3.65 -27.46 -7.27
CA PRO A 341 -3.99 -26.09 -7.65
C PRO A 341 -4.16 -26.00 -9.17
N GLN A 342 -5.24 -25.36 -9.61
CA GLN A 342 -5.51 -25.08 -11.02
C GLN A 342 -5.64 -23.58 -11.22
N LEU A 343 -4.86 -23.06 -12.17
CA LEU A 343 -4.83 -21.66 -12.58
C LEU A 343 -4.98 -21.60 -14.12
N PRO A 344 -5.65 -20.59 -14.69
CA PRO A 344 -6.36 -19.53 -13.97
C PRO A 344 -7.61 -20.06 -13.24
N TRP A 345 -7.78 -19.68 -11.97
CA TRP A 345 -8.90 -20.19 -11.17
C TRP A 345 -10.26 -19.66 -11.67
N SER A 346 -10.28 -18.57 -12.42
CA SER A 346 -11.49 -17.95 -12.97
C SER A 346 -11.98 -18.56 -14.30
N ALA A 347 -11.15 -19.35 -15.01
CA ALA A 347 -11.52 -19.86 -16.34
C ALA A 347 -12.54 -21.01 -16.36
N THR A 348 -12.89 -21.55 -15.19
CA THR A 348 -13.78 -22.73 -15.07
C THR A 348 -15.26 -22.39 -14.84
N ASP A 349 -15.62 -21.11 -14.73
CA ASP A 349 -17.00 -20.66 -14.43
C ASP A 349 -17.88 -20.41 -15.67
N THR A 350 -17.71 -21.16 -16.76
CA THR A 350 -18.73 -21.23 -17.82
C THR A 350 -19.96 -22.04 -17.42
N ASN A 351 -19.92 -22.74 -16.27
CA ASN A 351 -21.08 -23.34 -15.64
C ASN A 351 -21.40 -22.62 -14.34
N ILE A 352 -22.10 -21.48 -14.46
CA ILE A 352 -22.69 -20.73 -13.36
C ILE A 352 -23.41 -21.72 -12.42
N ARG A 353 -22.80 -22.00 -11.27
CA ARG A 353 -23.47 -22.69 -10.17
C ARG A 353 -24.67 -21.85 -9.80
N LYS A 354 -25.88 -22.42 -9.95
CA LYS A 354 -27.11 -21.85 -9.37
C LYS A 354 -26.83 -21.49 -7.91
N PRO A 355 -27.21 -20.27 -7.46
CA PRO A 355 -26.99 -19.86 -6.09
C PRO A 355 -27.59 -20.90 -5.14
N LYS A 356 -26.76 -21.46 -4.28
CA LYS A 356 -27.21 -22.29 -3.17
C LYS A 356 -28.02 -21.39 -2.24
N PRO A 357 -29.31 -21.63 -2.02
CA PRO A 357 -30.09 -20.81 -1.11
C PRO A 357 -29.41 -20.85 0.26
N ALA A 358 -29.21 -19.65 0.83
CA ALA A 358 -28.67 -19.46 2.17
C ALA A 358 -29.41 -20.40 3.13
N ALA A 359 -28.66 -21.28 3.78
CA ALA A 359 -29.20 -22.09 4.86
C ALA A 359 -29.71 -21.12 5.93
N ALA A 360 -31.03 -21.07 6.08
CA ALA A 360 -31.69 -20.33 7.12
C ALA A 360 -31.08 -20.71 8.48
N ALA A 361 -30.74 -19.69 9.26
CA ALA A 361 -30.27 -19.80 10.61
C ALA A 361 -31.25 -20.65 11.44
N SER A 362 -30.85 -21.86 11.80
CA SER A 362 -31.50 -22.63 12.86
C SER A 362 -31.07 -22.10 14.21
N LYS A 363 -31.84 -21.16 14.76
CA LYS A 363 -31.91 -20.92 16.21
C LYS A 363 -33.35 -20.59 16.62
N ALA A 364 -33.99 -21.55 17.27
CA ALA A 364 -35.01 -21.29 18.29
C ALA A 364 -35.10 -22.51 19.21
N SER A 365 -34.38 -22.46 20.33
CA SER A 365 -34.67 -23.25 21.53
C SER A 365 -34.98 -22.27 22.67
N ALA A 366 -35.90 -22.70 23.55
CA ALA A 366 -36.51 -22.01 24.70
C ALA A 366 -37.56 -20.95 24.32
N GLY A 367 -38.82 -20.99 24.76
CA GLY A 367 -39.52 -21.88 25.69
C GLY A 367 -40.77 -21.15 26.17
N PHE A 368 -41.94 -21.81 26.16
CA PHE A 368 -43.07 -21.49 27.05
C PHE A 368 -44.14 -22.56 26.87
N GLY A 369 -44.18 -23.53 27.78
CA GLY A 369 -45.18 -24.60 27.81
C GLY A 369 -45.71 -24.72 29.23
N GLY A 370 -46.76 -23.96 29.54
CA GLY A 370 -47.51 -24.10 30.77
C GLY A 370 -48.64 -25.13 30.60
N GLY A 371 -48.85 -25.95 31.63
CA GLY A 371 -50.19 -26.45 31.95
C GLY A 371 -50.33 -27.96 32.16
N LYS A 372 -50.63 -28.29 33.43
CA LYS A 372 -51.40 -29.47 33.94
C LYS A 372 -50.72 -30.84 33.75
N GLY A 373 -50.54 -31.70 34.75
CA GLY A 373 -51.17 -31.84 36.06
C GLY A 373 -51.57 -33.32 36.23
N GLY A 374 -51.07 -33.97 37.28
CA GLY A 374 -51.72 -35.15 37.89
C GLY A 374 -51.05 -36.52 37.70
N PHE A 375 -51.04 -37.26 38.83
CA PHE A 375 -50.79 -38.70 39.02
C PHE A 375 -49.31 -39.18 38.90
N GLY A 376 -48.73 -39.92 39.83
CA GLY A 376 -49.20 -40.50 41.09
C GLY A 376 -48.10 -41.37 41.73
N LYS A 377 -48.08 -41.35 43.07
CA LYS A 377 -47.73 -42.42 44.04
C LYS A 377 -46.53 -43.37 43.83
N LYS A 378 -45.73 -43.40 44.92
CA LYS A 378 -45.14 -44.56 45.65
C LYS A 378 -43.81 -45.16 45.17
N ALA A 379 -42.78 -44.96 45.98
CA ALA A 379 -42.06 -45.97 46.78
C ALA A 379 -41.09 -45.16 47.69
N GLY A 380 -40.92 -45.38 48.98
CA GLY A 380 -40.85 -46.63 49.71
C GLY A 380 -39.58 -46.53 50.55
N ALA A 381 -39.68 -45.99 51.78
CA ALA A 381 -38.60 -46.00 52.74
C ALA A 381 -38.42 -47.41 53.30
N LYS A 382 -37.17 -47.86 53.47
CA LYS A 382 -36.70 -48.53 54.69
C LYS A 382 -35.19 -48.74 54.66
N ARG A 383 -34.57 -48.21 55.72
CA ARG A 383 -33.41 -48.67 56.50
C ARG A 383 -32.17 -49.14 55.77
#